data_AF-A0A090IQI0-F1
#
_entry.id   AF-A0A090IQI0-F1
#
_cell.length_a   1.000
_cell.length_b   1.000
_cell.length_c   1.000
_cell.angle_alpha   90.00
_cell.angle_beta   90.00
_cell.angle_gamma   90.00
#
_symmetry.space_group_name_H-M   'P 1'
#
loop_
_entity.id
_entity.type
_entity.pdbx_description
1 polymer ?
#
loop_
_entity_poly.entity_id
_entity_poly.type
_entity_poly.pdbx_seq_one_letter_code
_entity_poly.pdbx_strand_id
1 'polypeptide(L)'
;MKIKEIYLLQQEAAQEGYALDEWYNSLINKDISELNTVDLCRMIRQNILIELAIEKAIDVLKTNPLVGDVYDGQLLELLYSVDEEKIREYIEPLNEILLNIKQNLEIGDFICQEDYHEYLDLVEKFLTKINSL
;
A
#
# COMPACT_ATOMS: atom_id res chain seq x y z
N MET A 1 -6.91 -8.30 -18.70
CA MET A 1 -7.72 -7.13 -19.08
C MET A 1 -7.03 -5.95 -18.43
N LYS A 2 -6.68 -4.93 -19.22
CA LYS A 2 -5.85 -3.83 -18.73
C LYS A 2 -6.64 -2.98 -17.74
N ILE A 3 -5.95 -2.35 -16.80
CA ILE A 3 -6.55 -1.47 -15.78
C ILE A 3 -7.41 -0.38 -16.43
N LYS A 4 -6.94 0.25 -17.51
CA LYS A 4 -7.72 1.24 -18.26
C LYS A 4 -9.06 0.72 -18.80
N GLU A 5 -9.15 -0.57 -19.12
CA GLU A 5 -10.37 -1.19 -19.65
C GLU A 5 -11.36 -1.50 -18.51
N ILE A 6 -10.84 -1.93 -17.36
CA ILE A 6 -11.64 -2.22 -16.15
C ILE A 6 -12.25 -0.94 -15.58
N TYR A 7 -11.44 0.11 -15.45
CA TYR A 7 -11.81 1.36 -14.80
C TYR A 7 -12.20 2.48 -15.78
N LEU A 8 -12.33 2.15 -17.07
CA LEU A 8 -12.73 3.09 -18.14
C LEU A 8 -11.84 4.36 -18.19
N LEU A 9 -10.53 4.20 -17.98
CA LEU A 9 -9.57 5.29 -17.90
C LEU A 9 -9.07 5.68 -19.30
N GLN A 10 -8.78 6.97 -19.47
CA GLN A 10 -8.12 7.48 -20.65
C GLN A 10 -6.63 7.70 -20.35
N GLN A 11 -5.81 7.54 -21.40
CA GLN A 11 -4.42 7.97 -21.32
C GLN A 11 -4.39 9.49 -21.20
N GLU A 12 -3.59 9.98 -20.27
CA GLU A 12 -3.32 11.40 -20.16
C GLU A 12 -2.32 11.79 -21.25
N ALA A 13 -2.45 13.00 -21.80
CA ALA A 13 -1.46 13.55 -22.71
C ALA A 13 -0.16 13.75 -21.91
N ALA A 14 0.71 12.74 -21.92
CA ALA A 14 1.98 12.79 -21.23
C ALA A 14 2.77 13.98 -21.76
N GLN A 15 3.00 14.97 -20.91
CA GLN A 15 3.94 16.01 -21.24
C GLN A 15 5.35 15.41 -21.07
N GLU A 16 6.14 15.46 -22.15
CA GLU A 16 7.47 14.85 -22.18
C GLU A 16 8.33 15.37 -21.00
N GLY A 17 8.85 14.47 -20.17
CA GLY A 17 9.62 14.80 -18.96
C GLY A 17 8.83 14.85 -17.64
N TYR A 18 7.51 14.64 -17.67
CA TYR A 18 6.70 14.53 -16.44
C TYR A 18 6.60 13.07 -16.00
N ALA A 19 7.50 12.69 -15.08
CA ALA A 19 7.63 11.31 -14.62
C ALA A 19 6.35 10.70 -13.98
N LEU A 20 5.43 11.54 -13.49
CA LEU A 20 4.15 11.08 -12.96
C LEU A 20 3.20 10.64 -14.09
N ASP A 21 3.09 11.43 -15.16
CA ASP A 21 2.25 11.13 -16.32
C ASP A 21 2.74 9.88 -17.05
N GLU A 22 4.07 9.75 -17.20
CA GLU A 22 4.71 8.56 -17.77
C GLU A 22 4.42 7.31 -16.94
N TRP A 23 4.53 7.42 -15.61
CA TRP A 23 4.19 6.32 -14.71
C TRP A 23 2.69 5.98 -14.76
N TYR A 24 1.81 6.97 -14.75
CA TYR A 24 0.37 6.75 -14.81
C TYR A 24 -0.04 6.04 -16.10
N ASN A 25 0.48 6.50 -17.25
CA ASN A 25 0.22 5.85 -18.53
C ASN A 25 0.79 4.42 -18.57
N SER A 26 1.93 4.16 -17.92
CA SER A 26 2.43 2.80 -17.75
C SER A 26 1.49 1.96 -16.87
N LEU A 27 1.06 2.49 -15.72
CA LEU A 27 0.17 1.84 -14.76
C LEU A 27 -1.14 1.39 -15.40
N ILE A 28 -1.86 2.28 -16.08
CA ILE A 28 -3.19 1.94 -16.62
C ILE A 28 -3.12 0.94 -17.80
N ASN A 29 -1.94 0.75 -18.39
CA ASN A 29 -1.67 -0.25 -19.42
C ASN A 29 -1.24 -1.62 -18.85
N LYS A 30 -1.09 -1.77 -17.53
CA LYS A 30 -0.85 -3.05 -16.85
C LYS A 30 -2.15 -3.84 -16.65
N ASP A 31 -2.03 -5.16 -16.58
CA ASP A 31 -3.04 -6.02 -15.95
C ASP A 31 -2.91 -5.89 -14.43
N ILE A 32 -3.99 -6.09 -13.68
CA ILE A 32 -3.96 -6.00 -12.20
C ILE A 32 -2.92 -6.95 -11.59
N SER A 33 -2.70 -8.12 -12.19
CA SER A 33 -1.70 -9.09 -11.76
C SER A 33 -0.25 -8.64 -11.97
N GLU A 34 -0.02 -7.59 -12.78
CA GLU A 34 1.31 -7.04 -13.05
C GLU A 34 1.67 -5.89 -12.08
N LEU A 35 0.76 -5.50 -11.18
CA LEU A 35 1.03 -4.48 -10.17
C LEU A 35 2.11 -4.95 -9.20
N ASN A 36 3.11 -4.09 -9.00
CA ASN A 36 4.21 -4.33 -8.08
C ASN A 36 4.20 -3.33 -6.92
N THR A 37 5.11 -3.50 -5.96
CA THR A 37 5.23 -2.62 -4.79
C THR A 37 5.39 -1.14 -5.15
N VAL A 38 6.19 -0.83 -6.18
CA VAL A 38 6.39 0.56 -6.64
C VAL A 38 5.07 1.18 -7.10
N ASP A 39 4.27 0.41 -7.84
CA ASP A 39 2.94 0.84 -8.26
C ASP A 39 2.03 1.07 -7.05
N LEU A 40 1.96 0.13 -6.11
CA LEU A 40 1.10 0.24 -4.93
C LEU A 40 1.47 1.44 -4.06
N CYS A 41 2.76 1.63 -3.76
CA CYS A 41 3.24 2.77 -3.00
C CYS A 41 2.91 4.10 -3.71
N ARG A 42 3.06 4.16 -5.04
CA ARG A 42 2.73 5.36 -5.82
C ARG A 42 1.23 5.60 -5.92
N MET A 43 0.42 4.56 -6.14
CA MET A 43 -1.05 4.63 -6.19
C MET A 43 -1.60 5.20 -4.89
N ILE A 44 -1.13 4.69 -3.73
CA ILE A 44 -1.56 5.18 -2.42
C ILE A 44 -1.13 6.64 -2.22
N ARG A 45 0.15 6.95 -2.47
CA ARG A 45 0.69 8.31 -2.29
C ARG A 45 0.00 9.36 -3.17
N GLN A 46 -0.39 8.99 -4.39
CA GLN A 46 -1.06 9.88 -5.34
C GLN A 46 -2.59 9.81 -5.26
N ASN A 47 -3.13 8.93 -4.39
CA ASN A 47 -4.56 8.65 -4.30
C ASN A 47 -5.20 8.27 -5.66
N ILE A 48 -4.50 7.47 -6.45
CA ILE A 48 -4.94 6.98 -7.78
C ILE A 48 -5.34 5.52 -7.64
N LEU A 49 -6.57 5.18 -8.05
CA LEU A 49 -7.12 3.82 -7.95
C LEU A 49 -6.98 3.25 -6.53
N ILE A 50 -7.30 4.09 -5.54
CA ILE A 50 -6.97 3.85 -4.13
C ILE A 50 -7.58 2.56 -3.57
N GLU A 51 -8.82 2.23 -3.93
CA GLU A 51 -9.48 0.99 -3.52
C GLU A 51 -8.71 -0.26 -3.99
N LEU A 52 -8.32 -0.27 -5.28
CA LEU A 52 -7.48 -1.33 -5.85
C LEU A 52 -6.12 -1.40 -5.14
N ALA A 53 -5.53 -0.24 -4.85
CA ALA A 53 -4.25 -0.17 -4.17
C ALA A 53 -4.32 -0.75 -2.75
N ILE A 54 -5.37 -0.43 -2.00
CA ILE A 54 -5.59 -0.97 -0.65
C ILE A 54 -5.78 -2.48 -0.70
N GLU A 55 -6.66 -2.98 -1.58
CA GLU A 55 -6.92 -4.42 -1.73
C GLU A 55 -5.63 -5.18 -2.04
N LYS A 56 -4.86 -4.74 -3.04
CA LYS A 56 -3.60 -5.39 -3.41
C LYS A 56 -2.51 -5.22 -2.35
N ALA A 57 -2.46 -4.09 -1.64
CA ALA A 57 -1.48 -3.90 -0.59
C ALA A 57 -1.72 -4.85 0.59
N ILE A 58 -2.97 -5.10 0.96
CA ILE A 58 -3.34 -6.10 1.97
C ILE A 58 -2.85 -7.50 1.54
N ASP A 59 -3.06 -7.89 0.29
CA ASP A 59 -2.58 -9.19 -0.22
C ASP A 59 -1.06 -9.32 -0.11
N VAL A 60 -0.31 -8.29 -0.48
CA VAL A 60 1.15 -8.32 -0.43
C VAL A 60 1.63 -8.35 1.02
N LEU A 61 1.03 -7.55 1.92
CA LEU A 61 1.39 -7.50 3.34
C LEU A 61 1.15 -8.81 4.09
N LYS A 62 0.18 -9.63 3.65
CA LYS A 62 0.00 -11.01 4.15
C LYS A 62 1.23 -11.89 3.91
N THR A 63 2.01 -11.60 2.87
CA THR A 63 3.18 -12.40 2.48
C THR A 63 4.51 -11.77 2.91
N ASN A 64 4.61 -10.44 2.85
CA ASN A 64 5.78 -9.69 3.27
C ASN A 64 5.33 -8.42 4.02
N PRO A 65 5.29 -8.45 5.35
CA PRO A 65 4.95 -7.30 6.18
C PRO A 65 5.84 -6.08 5.93
N LEU A 66 7.13 -6.30 5.65
CA LEU A 66 8.13 -5.25 5.52
C LEU A 66 8.26 -4.72 4.09
N VAL A 67 7.30 -5.00 3.21
CA VAL A 67 7.38 -4.59 1.81
C VAL A 67 7.33 -3.05 1.66
N GLY A 68 8.15 -2.53 0.75
CA GLY A 68 8.20 -1.10 0.41
C GLY A 68 8.96 -0.81 -0.89
N ASP A 69 8.83 0.40 -1.41
CA ASP A 69 9.51 0.87 -2.65
C ASP A 69 10.92 1.38 -2.31
N VAL A 70 11.03 2.24 -1.30
CA VAL A 70 12.29 2.92 -0.93
C VAL A 70 12.94 2.31 0.31
N TYR A 71 12.13 1.87 1.27
CA TYR A 71 12.57 1.29 2.53
C TYR A 71 11.57 0.26 3.05
N ASP A 72 12.04 -0.62 3.92
CA ASP A 72 11.24 -1.69 4.50
C ASP A 72 10.10 -1.12 5.38
N GLY A 73 8.90 -1.66 5.21
CA GLY A 73 7.70 -1.24 5.92
C GLY A 73 6.97 -0.03 5.31
N GLN A 74 7.50 0.59 4.26
CA GLN A 74 6.90 1.77 3.64
C GLN A 74 5.45 1.56 3.19
N LEU A 75 5.09 0.37 2.70
CA LEU A 75 3.73 0.14 2.22
C LEU A 75 2.70 0.24 3.37
N LEU A 76 3.03 -0.29 4.55
CA LEU A 76 2.17 -0.19 5.71
C LEU A 76 2.01 1.25 6.20
N GLU A 77 3.10 2.01 6.20
CA GLU A 77 3.09 3.44 6.57
C GLU A 77 2.19 4.25 5.62
N LEU A 78 2.28 3.99 4.31
CA LEU A 78 1.41 4.63 3.33
C LEU A 78 -0.05 4.26 3.55
N LEU A 79 -0.37 2.98 3.82
CA LEU A 79 -1.74 2.57 4.15
C LEU A 79 -2.25 3.25 5.42
N TYR A 80 -1.40 3.40 6.45
CA TYR A 80 -1.78 4.13 7.66
C TYR A 80 -2.17 5.58 7.37
N SER A 81 -1.54 6.22 6.37
CA SER A 81 -1.84 7.59 5.96
C SER A 81 -3.14 7.77 5.16
N VAL A 82 -3.78 6.69 4.71
CA VAL A 82 -5.01 6.77 3.90
C VAL A 82 -6.18 7.30 4.73
N ASP A 83 -7.03 8.12 4.08
CA ASP A 83 -8.25 8.68 4.67
C ASP A 83 -9.15 7.58 5.24
N GLU A 84 -9.71 7.83 6.42
CA GLU A 84 -10.56 6.87 7.15
C GLU A 84 -11.74 6.38 6.31
N GLU A 85 -12.36 7.27 5.53
CA GLU A 85 -13.49 6.92 4.65
C GLU A 85 -13.13 5.83 3.64
N LYS A 86 -11.90 5.82 3.12
CA LYS A 86 -11.45 4.87 2.10
C LYS A 86 -11.01 3.52 2.68
N ILE A 87 -10.66 3.47 3.96
CA ILE A 87 -10.24 2.22 4.62
C ILE A 87 -11.39 1.50 5.33
N ARG A 88 -12.57 2.13 5.48
CA ARG A 88 -13.72 1.57 6.20
C ARG A 88 -14.13 0.18 5.72
N GLU A 89 -14.14 -0.04 4.41
CA GLU A 89 -14.51 -1.33 3.81
C GLU A 89 -13.44 -2.42 4.02
N TYR A 90 -12.24 -2.03 4.45
CA TYR A 90 -11.09 -2.91 4.63
C TYR A 90 -10.70 -3.12 6.10
N ILE A 91 -11.52 -2.67 7.06
CA ILE A 91 -11.20 -2.77 8.50
C ILE A 91 -10.94 -4.22 8.92
N GLU A 92 -11.81 -5.16 8.56
CA GLU A 92 -11.63 -6.57 8.93
C GLU A 92 -10.32 -7.17 8.38
N PRO A 93 -10.02 -7.11 7.06
CA PRO A 93 -8.77 -7.64 6.55
C PRO A 93 -7.53 -6.87 7.04
N LEU A 94 -7.64 -5.55 7.27
CA LEU A 94 -6.54 -4.77 7.87
C LEU A 94 -6.26 -5.21 9.30
N ASN A 95 -7.30 -5.44 10.10
CA ASN A 95 -7.14 -5.91 11.48
C ASN A 95 -6.49 -7.30 11.51
N GLU A 96 -6.90 -8.20 10.62
CA GLU A 96 -6.30 -9.53 10.48
C GLU A 96 -4.79 -9.44 10.21
N ILE A 97 -4.38 -8.67 9.20
CA ILE A 97 -2.95 -8.56 8.87
C ILE A 97 -2.16 -7.86 9.98
N LEU A 98 -2.70 -6.80 10.59
CA LEU A 98 -1.99 -6.04 11.62
C LEU A 98 -1.78 -6.89 12.89
N LEU A 99 -2.78 -7.67 13.29
CA LEU A 99 -2.64 -8.62 14.40
C LEU A 99 -1.66 -9.73 14.07
N ASN A 100 -1.66 -10.24 12.83
CA ASN A 100 -0.69 -11.24 12.40
C ASN A 100 0.75 -10.70 12.43
N ILE A 101 0.97 -9.49 11.92
CA ILE A 101 2.26 -8.80 11.96
C ILE A 101 2.71 -8.65 13.41
N LYS A 102 1.86 -8.09 14.28
CA LYS A 102 2.18 -7.88 15.70
C LYS A 102 2.57 -9.17 16.43
N GLN A 103 2.01 -10.32 16.04
CA GLN A 103 2.27 -11.61 16.69
C GLN A 103 3.52 -12.33 16.16
N ASN A 104 3.85 -12.16 14.89
CA ASN A 104 4.86 -12.98 14.21
C ASN A 104 6.12 -12.21 13.81
N LEU A 105 6.11 -10.88 13.90
CA LEU A 105 7.26 -10.06 13.52
C LEU A 105 8.37 -10.17 14.57
N GLU A 106 9.57 -10.53 14.12
CA GLU A 106 10.72 -10.73 14.99
C GLU A 106 11.73 -9.59 14.81
N ILE A 107 12.43 -9.23 15.89
CA ILE A 107 13.53 -8.26 15.82
C ILE A 107 14.62 -8.64 14.81
N GLY A 108 14.77 -9.94 14.51
CA GLY A 108 15.72 -10.45 13.52
C GLY A 108 15.41 -10.04 12.08
N ASP A 109 14.18 -9.57 11.82
CA ASP A 109 13.77 -9.03 10.52
C ASP A 109 14.27 -7.58 10.29
N PHE A 110 14.88 -6.96 11.31
CA PHE A 110 15.30 -5.55 11.30
C PHE A 110 16.81 -5.38 11.48
N ILE A 111 17.33 -4.28 10.96
CA ILE A 111 18.74 -3.91 11.07
C ILE A 111 19.10 -3.53 12.52
N CYS A 112 18.20 -2.85 13.21
CA CYS A 112 18.40 -2.45 14.60
C CYS A 112 17.10 -2.49 15.43
N GLN A 113 17.27 -2.33 16.75
CA GLN A 113 16.16 -2.31 17.71
C GLN A 113 15.24 -1.11 17.50
N GLU A 114 15.80 0.02 17.10
CA GLU A 114 15.05 1.25 16.87
C GLU A 114 14.03 1.07 15.75
N ASP A 115 14.45 0.58 14.58
CA ASP A 115 13.56 0.33 13.43
C ASP A 115 12.45 -0.67 13.78
N TYR A 116 12.77 -1.73 14.53
CA TYR A 116 11.78 -2.71 15.01
C TYR A 116 10.71 -2.05 15.89
N HIS A 117 11.10 -1.22 16.85
CA HIS A 117 10.16 -0.55 17.73
C HIS A 117 9.33 0.50 17.00
N GLU A 118 9.92 1.26 16.07
CA GLU A 118 9.20 2.23 15.26
C GLU A 118 8.13 1.56 14.39
N TYR A 119 8.47 0.43 13.78
CA TYR A 119 7.52 -0.32 12.97
C TYR A 119 6.40 -0.95 13.81
N LEU A 120 6.70 -1.51 14.99
CA LEU A 120 5.67 -2.01 15.89
C LEU A 120 4.75 -0.88 16.41
N ASP A 121 5.30 0.29 16.72
CA ASP A 121 4.51 1.45 17.13
C ASP A 121 3.56 1.91 16.00
N LEU A 122 4.02 1.89 14.75
CA LEU A 122 3.16 2.10 13.58
C LEU A 122 2.01 1.09 13.52
N VAL A 123 2.29 -0.21 13.71
CA VAL A 123 1.27 -1.27 13.72
C VAL A 123 0.23 -1.02 14.82
N GLU A 124 0.66 -0.67 16.04
CA GLU A 124 -0.25 -0.38 17.16
C GLU A 124 -1.10 0.87 16.93
N LYS A 125 -0.50 1.93 16.37
CA LYS A 125 -1.22 3.14 15.97
C LYS A 125 -2.24 2.85 14.89
N PHE A 126 -1.91 1.99 13.94
CA PHE A 126 -2.83 1.61 12.87
C PHE A 126 -3.99 0.77 13.42
N LEU A 127 -3.72 -0.22 14.28
CA LEU A 127 -4.76 -0.97 15.00
C LEU A 127 -5.69 -0.04 15.78
N THR A 128 -5.12 0.95 16.49
CA THR A 128 -5.89 1.94 17.25
C THR A 128 -6.77 2.79 16.32
N LYS A 129 -6.20 3.26 15.21
CA LYS A 129 -6.92 4.04 14.18
C LYS A 129 -8.14 3.26 13.69
N ILE A 130 -7.96 2.03 13.18
CA ILE A 130 -9.06 1.27 12.59
C ILE A 130 -10.12 0.84 13.61
N ASN A 131 -9.73 0.56 14.86
CA ASN A 131 -10.67 0.20 15.92
C ASN A 131 -11.52 1.39 16.42
N SER A 132 -11.15 2.62 16.04
CA SER A 132 -11.89 3.83 16.38
C SER A 132 -12.89 4.29 15.31
N LEU A 133 -12.93 3.62 14.15
CA LEU A 133 -13.78 3.95 13.00
C LEU A 133 -15.16 3.31 13.06
#